data_AF-A0A2E7HK10-F1
#
_entry.id   AF-A0A2E7HK10-F1
#
_cell.length_a   1.000
_cell.length_b   1.000
_cell.length_c   1.000
_cell.angle_alpha   90.00
_cell.angle_beta   90.00
_cell.angle_gamma   90.00
#
_symmetry.space_group_name_H-M   'P 1'
#
loop_
_entity.id
_entity.type
_entity.pdbx_description
1 polymer ?
#
loop_
_entity_poly.entity_id
_entity_poly.type
_entity_poly.pdbx_seq_one_letter_code
_entity_poly.pdbx_strand_id
1 'polypeptide(L)'
;MRASVSATSLGREVRTVHAEIYEHPRTRFAASFLGDANFLRGRAEGDAVVVDGLGPVRTIASLGSGDTTLAVRPDKMRLAMPDESHDGNRIEGTVTQRVFSGTSVTYILATPAGPFRTFE
;
A
#
# COMPACT_ATOMS: atom_id res chain seq x y z
N MET A 1 -3.19 1.51 -19.76
CA MET A 1 -4.47 1.11 -19.13
C MET A 1 -4.59 1.86 -17.81
N ARG A 2 -5.62 2.68 -17.62
CA ARG A 2 -5.90 3.31 -16.32
C ARG A 2 -6.50 2.26 -15.40
N ALA A 3 -5.97 2.15 -14.20
CA ALA A 3 -6.43 1.21 -13.19
C ALA A 3 -6.39 1.90 -11.83
N SER A 4 -7.31 1.52 -10.97
CA SER A 4 -7.32 1.99 -9.60
C SER A 4 -6.85 0.87 -8.69
N VAL A 5 -6.16 1.21 -7.60
CA VAL A 5 -5.71 0.23 -6.60
C VAL A 5 -6.43 0.51 -5.30
N SER A 6 -7.05 -0.51 -4.72
CA SER A 6 -7.64 -0.45 -3.38
C SER A 6 -6.75 -1.19 -2.39
N ALA A 7 -6.48 -0.56 -1.23
CA ALA A 7 -5.71 -1.16 -0.15
C ALA A 7 -6.59 -1.48 1.06
N THR A 8 -6.49 -2.71 1.57
CA THR A 8 -7.25 -3.16 2.75
C THR A 8 -6.34 -3.22 3.96
N SER A 9 -6.79 -2.64 5.06
CA SER A 9 -6.09 -2.68 6.35
C SER A 9 -6.66 -3.80 7.23
N LEU A 10 -5.81 -4.73 7.70
CA LEU A 10 -6.24 -5.93 8.44
C LEU A 10 -6.37 -5.68 9.95
N GLY A 11 -7.45 -6.19 10.53
CA GLY A 11 -7.69 -6.26 11.98
C GLY A 11 -6.89 -7.38 12.67
N ARG A 12 -6.85 -7.32 14.00
CA ARG A 12 -5.92 -8.04 14.89
C ARG A 12 -6.11 -9.57 14.85
N GLU A 13 -5.06 -10.30 14.48
CA GLU A 13 -4.96 -11.78 14.49
C GLU A 13 -3.74 -12.19 15.33
N VAL A 14 -3.76 -13.37 15.96
CA VAL A 14 -2.65 -13.89 16.78
C VAL A 14 -1.51 -14.32 15.84
N ARG A 15 -0.37 -13.61 15.88
CA ARG A 15 0.71 -13.71 14.89
C ARG A 15 2.01 -14.24 15.49
N THR A 16 2.69 -15.13 14.77
CA THR A 16 4.05 -15.61 15.06
C THR A 16 5.07 -14.48 14.85
N VAL A 17 6.26 -14.53 15.49
CA VAL A 17 7.31 -13.48 15.40
C VAL A 17 7.66 -13.09 13.95
N HIS A 18 7.72 -14.06 13.03
CA HIS A 18 7.94 -13.77 11.60
C HIS A 18 6.77 -12.99 10.96
N ALA A 19 5.53 -13.39 11.27
CA ALA A 19 4.34 -12.70 10.78
C ALA A 19 4.24 -11.29 11.38
N GLU A 20 4.66 -11.08 12.62
CA GLU A 20 4.64 -9.76 13.26
C GLU A 20 5.64 -8.79 12.63
N ILE A 21 6.89 -9.22 12.38
CA ILE A 21 7.89 -8.35 11.73
C ILE A 21 7.53 -8.14 10.25
N TYR A 22 6.91 -9.14 9.61
CA TYR A 22 6.34 -9.01 8.27
C TYR A 22 5.23 -7.94 8.32
N GLU A 23 4.17 -8.13 9.09
CA GLU A 23 2.94 -7.33 8.98
C GLU A 23 2.97 -5.99 9.72
N HIS A 24 3.83 -5.83 10.73
CA HIS A 24 4.06 -4.59 11.47
C HIS A 24 5.55 -4.28 11.62
N PRO A 25 6.25 -4.00 10.50
CA PRO A 25 7.68 -3.72 10.55
C PRO A 25 7.92 -2.42 11.32
N ARG A 26 8.69 -2.49 12.40
CA ARG A 26 9.00 -1.33 13.25
C ARG A 26 9.96 -0.33 12.59
N THR A 27 10.57 -0.71 11.47
CA THR A 27 11.52 0.12 10.71
C THR A 27 11.31 -0.03 9.21
N ARG A 28 11.68 1.00 8.44
CA ARG A 28 11.71 0.95 6.98
C ARG A 28 12.58 -0.21 6.46
N PHE A 29 13.71 -0.47 7.12
CA PHE A 29 14.60 -1.58 6.77
C PHE A 29 13.89 -2.93 6.91
N ALA A 30 13.21 -3.17 8.02
CA ALA A 30 12.43 -4.39 8.21
C ALA A 30 11.32 -4.52 7.16
N ALA A 31 10.64 -3.43 6.82
CA ALA A 31 9.59 -3.40 5.82
C ALA A 31 10.10 -3.79 4.41
N SER A 32 11.32 -3.38 4.05
CA SER A 32 11.95 -3.71 2.76
C SER A 32 12.71 -5.04 2.73
N PHE A 33 13.19 -5.52 3.90
CA PHE A 33 14.03 -6.71 3.98
C PHE A 33 13.20 -8.00 3.95
N LEU A 34 11.98 -7.95 4.49
CA LEU A 34 11.10 -9.10 4.61
C LEU A 34 10.17 -9.31 3.38
N GLY A 35 10.19 -8.41 2.40
CA GLY A 35 9.40 -8.51 1.18
C GLY A 35 9.29 -7.18 0.43
N ASP A 36 8.52 -7.18 -0.66
CA ASP A 36 8.21 -5.95 -1.40
C ASP A 36 7.23 -5.05 -0.62
N ALA A 37 7.44 -3.74 -0.70
CA ALA A 37 6.55 -2.73 -0.14
C ALA A 37 6.57 -1.45 -1.00
N ASN A 38 5.39 -0.84 -1.19
CA ASN A 38 5.25 0.51 -1.72
C ASN A 38 5.37 1.49 -0.56
N PHE A 39 6.32 2.42 -0.65
CA PHE A 39 6.55 3.43 0.38
C PHE A 39 5.94 4.75 -0.03
N LEU A 40 5.08 5.29 0.83
CA LEU A 40 4.39 6.56 0.64
C LEU A 40 4.88 7.55 1.69
N ARG A 41 5.46 8.66 1.24
CA ARG A 41 5.88 9.75 2.12
C ARG A 41 4.74 10.74 2.28
N GLY A 42 4.59 11.24 3.49
CA GLY A 42 3.54 12.20 3.79
C GLY A 42 3.62 12.68 5.23
N ARG A 43 2.58 13.40 5.64
CA ARG A 43 2.42 13.89 7.01
C ARG A 43 1.22 13.22 7.68
N ALA A 44 1.44 12.64 8.84
CA ALA A 44 0.38 12.12 9.69
C ALA A 44 -0.46 13.27 10.25
N GLU A 45 -1.77 13.11 10.18
CA GLU A 45 -2.78 14.02 10.69
C GLU A 45 -3.91 13.19 11.33
N GLY A 46 -3.68 12.74 12.57
CA GLY A 46 -4.65 11.90 13.26
C GLY A 46 -4.75 10.52 12.63
N ASP A 47 -5.93 10.17 12.11
CA ASP A 47 -6.26 8.89 11.46
C ASP A 47 -6.07 8.91 9.94
N ALA A 48 -5.33 9.88 9.42
CA ALA A 48 -4.93 9.94 8.03
C ALA A 48 -3.45 10.32 7.87
N VAL A 49 -2.91 10.01 6.70
CA VAL A 49 -1.63 10.54 6.22
C VAL A 49 -1.89 11.30 4.93
N VAL A 50 -1.53 12.59 4.90
CA VAL A 50 -1.53 13.39 3.68
C VAL A 50 -0.28 13.01 2.88
N VAL A 51 -0.47 12.18 1.85
CA VAL A 51 0.60 11.65 1.01
C VAL A 51 0.86 12.58 -0.16
N ASP A 52 2.14 12.86 -0.41
CA ASP A 52 2.57 13.71 -1.52
C ASP A 52 2.09 13.13 -2.87
N GLY A 53 1.29 13.90 -3.60
CA GLY A 53 0.72 13.51 -4.90
C GLY A 53 -0.57 12.70 -4.83
N LEU A 54 -0.96 12.12 -3.68
CA LEU A 54 -2.19 11.33 -3.55
C LEU A 54 -3.25 11.98 -2.66
N GLY A 55 -2.86 12.86 -1.74
CA GLY A 55 -3.76 13.42 -0.74
C GLY A 55 -3.98 12.47 0.45
N PRO A 56 -5.12 12.56 1.15
CA PRO A 56 -5.33 11.85 2.41
C PRO A 56 -5.52 10.34 2.20
N VAL A 57 -4.72 9.55 2.91
CA VAL A 57 -4.82 8.09 3.02
C VAL A 57 -5.26 7.76 4.44
N ARG A 58 -6.43 7.12 4.58
CA ARG A 58 -7.00 6.70 5.86
C ARG A 58 -6.17 5.58 6.49
N THR A 59 -5.95 5.65 7.79
CA THR A 59 -5.31 4.61 8.60
C THR A 59 -6.31 4.07 9.64
N ILE A 60 -6.19 2.79 10.04
CA ILE A 60 -7.08 2.24 11.08
C ILE A 60 -6.83 2.91 12.43
N ALA A 61 -5.57 3.24 12.71
CA ALA A 61 -5.15 3.83 13.97
C ALA A 61 -4.57 5.22 13.73
N SER A 62 -4.70 6.09 14.74
CA SER A 62 -4.05 7.39 14.73
C SER A 62 -2.53 7.22 14.76
N LEU A 63 -1.85 7.91 13.85
CA LEU A 63 -0.39 7.92 13.76
C LEU A 63 0.23 9.17 14.43
N GLY A 64 -0.59 9.97 15.13
CA GLY A 64 -0.17 11.24 15.69
C GLY A 64 -0.03 12.32 14.62
N SER A 65 0.98 13.18 14.78
CA SER A 65 1.23 14.30 13.87
C SER A 65 2.70 14.39 13.50
N GLY A 66 2.97 14.70 12.23
CA GLY A 66 4.33 14.94 11.72
C GLY A 66 4.71 14.07 10.52
N ASP A 67 5.93 14.22 10.06
CA ASP A 67 6.41 13.55 8.86
C ASP A 67 6.52 12.04 9.09
N THR A 68 5.96 11.25 8.17
CA THR A 68 5.88 9.80 8.29
C THR A 68 6.07 9.12 6.93
N THR A 69 6.24 7.80 6.96
CA THR A 69 6.25 6.97 5.76
C THR A 69 5.32 5.78 5.97
N LEU A 70 4.29 5.67 5.14
CA LEU A 70 3.46 4.47 5.08
C LEU A 70 4.16 3.41 4.22
N ALA A 71 4.09 2.16 4.66
CA ALA A 71 4.49 1.01 3.86
C ALA A 71 3.23 0.21 3.53
N VAL A 72 2.89 0.12 2.25
CA VAL A 72 1.75 -0.66 1.76
C VAL A 72 2.26 -1.85 0.97
N ARG A 73 1.82 -3.04 1.34
CA ARG A 73 2.36 -4.27 0.76
C ARG A 73 1.62 -4.66 -0.51
N PRO A 74 2.32 -5.06 -1.59
CA PRO A 74 1.70 -5.42 -2.86
C PRO A 74 0.61 -6.49 -2.78
N ASP A 75 0.67 -7.41 -1.81
CA ASP A 75 -0.35 -8.43 -1.56
C ASP A 75 -1.59 -7.91 -0.83
N LYS A 76 -1.54 -6.71 -0.26
CA LYS A 76 -2.68 -6.02 0.39
C LYS A 76 -3.37 -5.02 -0.51
N MET A 77 -2.95 -4.97 -1.78
CA MET A 77 -3.50 -4.13 -2.82
C MET A 77 -4.16 -5.01 -3.89
N ARG A 78 -5.21 -4.50 -4.52
CA ARG A 78 -5.74 -5.10 -5.76
C ARG A 78 -6.11 -4.04 -6.76
N LEU A 79 -6.07 -4.42 -8.03
CA LEU A 79 -6.66 -3.63 -9.10
C LEU A 79 -8.18 -3.65 -8.95
N ALA A 80 -8.78 -2.47 -8.87
CA ALA A 80 -10.22 -2.27 -8.83
C ALA A 80 -10.72 -1.75 -10.17
N MET A 81 -11.94 -2.19 -10.54
CA MET A 81 -12.60 -1.72 -11.75
C MET A 81 -13.05 -0.26 -11.58
N PRO A 82 -13.14 0.53 -12.66
CA PRO A 82 -13.47 1.96 -12.56
C PRO A 82 -14.71 2.25 -11.71
N ASP A 83 -15.79 1.49 -11.90
CA ASP A 83 -17.10 1.69 -11.27
C ASP A 83 -17.32 0.80 -10.02
N GLU A 84 -16.26 0.18 -9.51
CA GLU A 84 -16.37 -0.67 -8.33
C GLU A 84 -16.49 0.17 -7.06
N SER A 85 -17.63 0.05 -6.37
CA SER A 85 -17.82 0.58 -5.03
C SER A 85 -16.80 -0.03 -4.07
N HIS A 86 -16.17 0.79 -3.24
CA HIS A 86 -15.27 0.30 -2.21
C HIS A 86 -15.38 1.14 -0.93
N ASP A 87 -15.12 0.50 0.20
CA ASP A 87 -14.84 1.16 1.47
C ASP A 87 -13.36 0.95 1.79
N GLY A 88 -12.56 2.01 1.67
CA GLY A 88 -11.11 1.96 1.91
C GLY A 88 -10.35 3.12 1.29
N ASN A 89 -9.06 2.91 1.03
CA ASN A 89 -8.24 3.85 0.25
C ASN A 89 -8.19 3.42 -1.21
N ARG A 90 -8.31 4.38 -2.15
CA ARG A 90 -8.16 4.15 -3.59
C ARG A 90 -7.12 5.09 -4.17
N ILE A 91 -6.26 4.54 -5.00
CA ILE A 91 -5.19 5.26 -5.68
C ILE A 91 -5.37 5.08 -7.19
N GLU A 92 -5.48 6.18 -7.93
CA GLU A 92 -5.47 6.12 -9.38
C GLU A 92 -4.05 5.96 -9.92
N GLY A 93 -3.90 5.07 -10.90
CA GLY A 93 -2.64 4.84 -11.58
C GLY A 93 -2.81 4.35 -13.01
N THR A 94 -1.70 4.28 -13.73
CA THR A 94 -1.65 3.67 -15.06
C THR A 94 -0.73 2.47 -15.01
N VAL A 95 -1.24 1.29 -15.40
CA VAL A 95 -0.39 0.09 -15.54
C VAL A 95 0.63 0.36 -16.64
N THR A 96 1.90 0.25 -16.27
CA THR A 96 3.06 0.45 -17.16
C THR A 96 3.75 -0.86 -17.51
N GLN A 97 3.71 -1.84 -16.61
CA GLN A 97 4.34 -3.15 -16.84
C GLN A 97 3.52 -4.28 -16.19
N ARG A 98 3.62 -5.46 -16.81
CA ARG A 98 3.15 -6.74 -16.27
C ARG A 98 4.32 -7.72 -16.30
N VAL A 99 4.64 -8.31 -15.16
CA VAL A 99 5.74 -9.28 -15.02
C VAL A 99 5.13 -10.62 -14.62
N PHE A 100 5.37 -11.64 -15.43
CA PHE A 100 4.90 -12.99 -15.18
C PHE A 100 5.97 -13.78 -14.44
N SER A 101 5.60 -14.40 -13.32
CA SER A 101 6.48 -15.28 -12.55
C SER A 101 5.73 -16.55 -12.18
N GLY A 102 5.85 -17.58 -13.01
CA GLY A 102 5.10 -18.82 -12.86
C GLY A 102 3.59 -18.58 -12.98
N THR A 103 2.87 -18.74 -11.87
CA THR A 103 1.41 -18.58 -11.79
C THR A 103 0.96 -17.19 -11.33
N SER A 104 1.88 -16.29 -11.00
CA SER A 104 1.56 -14.97 -10.47
C SER A 104 1.92 -13.85 -11.45
N VAL A 105 1.16 -12.76 -11.40
CA VAL A 105 1.41 -11.57 -12.22
C VAL A 105 1.67 -10.38 -11.30
N THR A 106 2.82 -9.74 -11.47
CA THR A 106 3.12 -8.46 -10.82
C THR A 106 2.78 -7.33 -11.77
N TYR A 107 1.96 -6.39 -11.31
CA TYR A 107 1.66 -5.16 -12.03
C TYR A 107 2.48 -4.01 -11.46
N ILE A 108 3.08 -3.22 -12.35
CA ILE A 108 3.74 -1.96 -12.00
C ILE A 108 2.87 -0.81 -12.51
N LEU A 109 2.47 0.07 -11.61
CA LEU A 109 1.62 1.22 -11.88
C LEU A 109 2.42 2.51 -11.71
N ALA A 110 2.31 3.41 -12.68
CA ALA A 110 2.69 4.80 -12.48
C ALA A 110 1.54 5.52 -11.75
N THR A 111 1.84 6.11 -10.60
CA THR A 111 0.90 6.92 -9.81
C THR A 111 1.52 8.30 -9.56
N PRO A 112 0.72 9.31 -9.16
CA PRO A 112 1.26 10.60 -8.75
C PRO A 112 2.28 10.55 -7.59
N ALA A 113 2.23 9.55 -6.70
CA ALA A 113 3.21 9.32 -5.63
C ALA A 113 4.41 8.46 -6.06
N GLY A 114 4.55 8.18 -7.35
CA GLY A 114 5.60 7.33 -7.90
C GLY A 114 5.12 5.92 -8.27
N PRO A 115 6.05 5.00 -8.57
CA PRO A 115 5.71 3.67 -9.03
C PRO A 115 5.19 2.79 -7.88
N PHE A 116 4.12 2.04 -8.15
CA PHE A 116 3.52 1.07 -7.24
C PHE A 116 3.60 -0.33 -7.83
N ARG A 117 3.76 -1.32 -6.95
CA ARG A 117 3.65 -2.75 -7.29
C ARG A 117 2.43 -3.37 -6.60
N THR A 118 1.71 -4.22 -7.32
CA THR A 118 0.64 -5.07 -6.77
C THR A 118 0.72 -6.45 -7.37
N PHE A 119 0.37 -7.47 -6.60
CA PHE A 119 0.34 -8.85 -7.07
C PHE A 119 -1.10 -9.26 -7.41
N GLU A 120 -1.23 -10.07 -8.45
CA GLU A 120 -2.42 -10.87 -8.77
C GLU A 120 -2.03 -12.35 -8.80
#